data_AF-A0A822DQ50-F1
#
_entry.id   AF-A0A822DQ50-F1
#
_cell.length_a   1.000
_cell.length_b   1.000
_cell.length_c   1.000
_cell.angle_alpha   90.00
_cell.angle_beta   90.00
_cell.angle_gamma   90.00
#
_symmetry.space_group_name_H-M   'P 1'
#
loop_
_entity.id
_entity.type
_entity.pdbx_description
1 polymer ?
#
loop_
_entity_poly.entity_id
_entity_poly.type
_entity_poly.pdbx_seq_one_letter_code
_entity_poly.pdbx_strand_id
1 'polypeptide(L)'
;MEKLPSHQLAFYGTPASDQERFKILDRTIELGWNFIDTADVYEDNEELIGIYFKTYPQKRKKVRITNKRIFKPLEFNNPKV
;
A
#
# COMPACT_ATOMS: atom_id res chain seq x y z
N MET A 1 0.49 -19.30 -4.28
CA MET A 1 0.80 -17.89 -4.55
C MET A 1 2.09 -17.60 -3.82
N GLU A 2 3.18 -17.45 -4.56
CA GLU A 2 4.49 -17.09 -4.02
C GLU A 2 4.36 -15.72 -3.37
N LYS A 3 4.65 -15.62 -2.06
CA LYS A 3 4.58 -14.35 -1.34
C LYS A 3 5.67 -13.45 -1.92
N LEU A 4 5.27 -12.31 -2.49
CA LEU A 4 6.19 -11.24 -2.87
C LEU A 4 7.10 -10.91 -1.67
N PRO A 5 8.38 -10.58 -1.89
CA PRO A 5 9.28 -10.19 -0.82
C PRO A 5 8.63 -9.04 -0.03
N SER A 6 8.57 -9.20 1.29
CA SER A 6 7.66 -8.48 2.19
C SER A 6 7.82 -6.96 2.23
N HIS A 7 8.80 -6.39 1.54
CA HIS A 7 9.06 -4.95 1.51
C HIS A 7 9.69 -4.56 0.16
N GLN A 8 8.87 -4.39 -0.88
CA GLN A 8 9.31 -3.88 -2.17
C GLN A 8 8.47 -2.66 -2.55
N LEU A 9 9.10 -1.55 -2.93
CA LEU A 9 8.41 -0.41 -3.53
C LEU A 9 8.22 -0.66 -5.02
N ALA A 10 7.06 -0.26 -5.55
CA ALA A 10 6.77 -0.41 -6.98
C ALA A 10 7.77 0.36 -7.89
N PHE A 11 8.32 1.49 -7.43
CA PHE A 11 9.04 2.42 -8.32
C PHE A 11 10.32 3.06 -7.76
N TYR A 12 10.55 3.07 -6.44
CA TYR A 12 11.53 3.97 -5.81
C TYR A 12 12.68 3.27 -5.05
N GLY A 13 13.11 2.10 -5.52
CA GLY A 13 14.24 1.38 -4.92
C GLY A 13 13.87 0.66 -3.62
N THR A 14 14.86 0.44 -2.75
CA THR A 14 14.67 -0.31 -1.50
C THR A 14 13.85 0.52 -0.51
N PRO A 15 12.73 -0.01 0.03
CA PRO A 15 11.98 0.68 1.06
C PRO A 15 12.81 0.94 2.31
N ALA A 16 12.57 2.11 2.92
CA ALA A 16 12.99 2.38 4.28
C ALA A 16 12.30 1.44 5.27
N SER A 17 12.80 1.38 6.50
CA SER A 17 12.17 0.56 7.55
C SER A 17 10.73 1.02 7.81
N ASP A 18 9.87 0.11 8.26
CA ASP A 18 8.48 0.43 8.61
C ASP A 18 8.39 1.59 9.60
N GLN A 19 9.30 1.64 10.59
CA GLN A 19 9.36 2.71 11.58
C GLN A 19 9.62 4.08 10.94
N GLU A 20 10.47 4.16 9.92
CA GLU A 20 10.72 5.41 9.19
C GLU A 20 9.51 5.80 8.34
N ARG A 21 8.87 4.82 7.68
CA ARG A 21 7.66 5.07 6.89
C ARG A 21 6.46 5.47 7.77
N PHE A 22 6.38 4.96 9.00
CA PHE A 22 5.36 5.36 9.98
C PHE A 22 5.50 6.81 10.43
N LYS A 23 6.74 7.35 10.50
CA LYS A 23 6.95 8.77 10.80
C LYS A 23 6.35 9.67 9.71
N ILE A 24 6.37 9.23 8.46
CA ILE A 24 5.72 9.96 7.36
C ILE A 24 4.20 9.95 7.57
N LEU A 25 3.61 8.78 7.85
CA LEU A 25 2.18 8.64 8.12
C LEU A 25 1.73 9.51 9.30
N ASP A 26 2.51 9.51 10.38
CA ASP A 26 2.30 10.37 11.55
C ASP A 26 2.28 11.84 11.15
N ARG A 27 3.31 12.27 10.40
CA ARG A 27 3.43 13.66 9.98
C ARG A 27 2.27 14.08 9.07
N THR A 28 1.83 13.24 8.14
CA THR A 28 0.66 13.53 7.30
C THR A 28 -0.61 13.73 8.14
N ILE A 29 -0.88 12.84 9.09
CA ILE A 29 -2.06 12.94 9.95
C ILE A 29 -2.00 14.19 10.84
N GLU A 30 -0.82 14.53 11.37
CA GLU A 30 -0.59 15.77 12.14
C GLU A 30 -0.87 17.03 11.33
N LEU A 31 -0.49 17.02 10.05
CA LEU A 31 -0.74 18.11 9.11
C LEU A 31 -2.19 18.17 8.64
N GLY A 32 -3.06 17.28 9.11
CA GLY A 32 -4.48 17.22 8.72
C GLY A 32 -4.73 16.51 7.39
N TRP A 33 -3.71 15.90 6.79
CA TRP A 33 -3.88 15.09 5.58
C TRP A 33 -4.58 13.79 5.97
N ASN A 34 -5.83 13.68 5.57
CA ASN A 34 -6.73 12.64 6.04
C ASN A 34 -7.22 11.72 4.92
N PHE A 35 -6.65 11.82 3.71
CA PHE A 35 -7.01 10.99 2.58
C PHE A 35 -5.79 10.20 2.09
N ILE A 36 -5.89 8.88 2.11
CA ILE A 36 -4.85 7.96 1.64
C ILE A 36 -5.39 7.26 0.39
N ASP A 37 -4.69 7.46 -0.72
CA ASP A 37 -4.96 6.82 -1.99
C ASP A 37 -3.93 5.72 -2.27
N THR A 38 -4.38 4.50 -2.52
CA THR A 38 -3.51 3.35 -2.82
C THR A 38 -4.06 2.51 -3.96
N ALA A 39 -3.32 1.48 -4.36
CA ALA A 39 -3.69 0.48 -5.35
C ALA A 39 -2.98 -0.84 -5.08
N ASP A 40 -3.55 -1.94 -5.57
CA ASP A 40 -2.96 -3.28 -5.43
C ASP A 40 -1.64 -3.48 -6.17
N VAL A 41 -1.36 -2.64 -7.16
CA VAL A 41 -0.07 -2.63 -7.87
C VAL A 41 1.00 -1.79 -7.22
N TYR A 42 0.71 -1.12 -6.10
CA TYR A 42 1.73 -0.37 -5.36
C TYR A 42 2.49 -1.25 -4.36
N GLU A 43 2.65 -2.53 -4.71
CA GLU A 43 3.40 -3.53 -3.95
C GLU A 43 3.02 -3.51 -2.44
N ASP A 44 3.96 -3.27 -1.54
CA ASP A 44 3.78 -3.41 -0.09
C ASP A 44 3.00 -2.27 0.58
N ASN A 45 2.56 -1.25 -0.18
CA ASN A 45 1.90 -0.07 0.37
C ASN A 45 0.63 -0.39 1.18
N GLU A 46 -0.26 -1.26 0.65
CA GLU A 46 -1.50 -1.63 1.36
C GLU A 46 -1.21 -2.41 2.65
N GLU A 47 -0.17 -3.26 2.64
CA GLU A 47 0.26 -4.03 3.81
C GLU A 47 0.84 -3.12 4.89
N LEU A 48 1.73 -2.19 4.53
CA LEU A 48 2.30 -1.19 5.42
C LEU A 48 1.22 -0.36 6.11
N ILE A 49 0.24 0.15 5.34
CA ILE A 49 -0.90 0.91 5.88
C ILE A 49 -1.71 0.05 6.86
N GLY A 50 -1.90 -1.24 6.54
CA GLY A 50 -2.55 -2.20 7.42
C GLY A 50 -1.81 -2.41 8.74
N ILE A 51 -0.49 -2.60 8.70
CA ILE A 51 0.36 -2.76 9.90
C ILE A 51 0.33 -1.48 10.74
N TYR A 52 0.42 -0.31 10.11
CA TYR A 52 0.39 0.98 10.79
C TYR A 52 -0.90 1.17 11.60
N PHE A 53 -2.08 0.90 11.01
CA PHE A 53 -3.34 1.06 11.73
C PHE A 53 -3.66 -0.06 12.72
N LYS A 54 -3.04 -1.24 12.59
CA LYS A 54 -3.06 -2.26 13.65
C LYS A 54 -2.23 -1.82 14.86
N THR A 55 -1.10 -1.19 14.62
CA THR A 55 -0.21 -0.65 15.66
C THR A 55 -0.82 0.57 16.36
N TYR A 56 -1.49 1.46 15.61
CA TYR A 56 -2.09 2.71 16.11
C TYR A 56 -3.59 2.82 15.79
N PRO A 57 -4.47 1.98 16.39
CA PRO A 57 -5.88 1.90 16.04
C PRO A 57 -6.65 3.22 16.21
N GLN A 58 -6.24 4.07 17.15
CA GLN A 58 -6.81 5.40 17.37
C GLN A 58 -6.63 6.36 16.17
N LYS A 59 -5.56 6.17 15.38
CA LYS A 59 -5.26 7.02 14.22
C LYS A 59 -6.15 6.67 13.03
N ARG A 60 -6.66 5.43 12.96
CA ARG A 60 -7.52 4.97 11.85
C ARG A 60 -8.77 5.82 11.68
N LYS A 61 -9.35 6.34 12.77
CA LYS A 61 -10.56 7.19 12.75
C LYS A 61 -10.32 8.54 12.06
N LYS A 62 -9.06 8.99 11.99
CA LYS A 62 -8.67 10.30 11.43
C LYS A 62 -8.48 10.29 9.92
N VAL A 63 -8.54 9.12 9.26
CA VAL A 63 -8.27 8.99 7.83
C VAL A 63 -9.40 8.33 7.05
N ARG A 64 -9.45 8.62 5.76
CA ARG A 64 -10.23 7.96 4.71
C ARG A 64 -9.24 7.30 3.76
N ILE A 65 -9.51 6.04 3.41
CA ILE A 65 -8.63 5.23 2.58
C ILE A 65 -9.43 4.81 1.35
N THR A 66 -8.84 4.98 0.18
CA THR A 66 -9.36 4.47 -1.09
C THR A 66 -8.33 3.55 -1.71
N ASN A 67 -8.79 2.52 -2.43
CA ASN A 67 -7.93 1.65 -3.19
C ASN A 67 -8.43 1.47 -4.62
N LYS A 68 -7.53 0.99 -5.48
CA LYS A 68 -7.81 0.63 -6.87
C LYS A 68 -7.34 -0.79 -7.10
N ARG A 69 -8.05 -1.49 -7.98
CA ARG A 69 -7.70 -2.83 -8.46
C ARG A 69 -7.46 -2.75 -9.95
N ILE A 70 -6.29 -3.19 -10.40
CA ILE A 70 -6.05 -3.32 -11.84
C ILE A 70 -6.84 -4.51 -12.37
N PHE A 71 -7.67 -4.25 -13.37
CA PHE A 71 -8.25 -5.31 -14.19
C PHE A 71 -7.15 -5.90 -15.08
N LYS A 72 -6.67 -7.10 -14.76
CA LYS A 72 -5.81 -7.86 -15.67
C LYS A 72 -6.73 -8.52 -16.69
N PRO A 73 -6.68 -8.15 -17.98
CA PRO A 73 -7.44 -8.88 -18.99
C PRO A 73 -7.06 -10.34 -18.92
N LEU A 74 -8.06 -11.22 -18.85
CA LEU A 74 -7.85 -12.65 -18.99
C LEU A 74 -7.08 -12.85 -20.29
N GLU A 75 -5.87 -13.42 -20.22
CA GLU A 75 -5.19 -13.87 -21.43
C GLU A 75 -6.07 -14.97 -22.01
N PHE A 76 -6.90 -14.61 -23.01
CA PHE A 76 -7.48 -15.58 -23.90
C PHE A 76 -6.30 -16.22 -24.62
N ASN A 77 -5.86 -17.38 -24.11
CA ASN A 77 -4.88 -18.24 -24.73
C ASN A 77 -5.16 -18.25 -26.23
N ASN A 78 -4.28 -17.61 -27.00
CA ASN A 78 -4.31 -17.66 -28.44
C ASN A 78 -4.04 -19.12 -28.81
N PRO A 79 -5.02 -19.91 -29.28
CA PRO A 79 -4.72 -21.27 -29.70
C PRO A 79 -3.83 -21.11 -30.93
N LYS A 80 -2.57 -21.52 -30.80
CA LYS A 80 -1.60 -21.53 -31.90
C LYS A 80 -2.26 -22.21 -33.11
N VAL A 81 -2.60 -21.41 -34.12
CA VAL A 81 -2.72 -21.86 -35.51
C VAL A 81 -1.33 -22.18 -36.04
#